data_AF-A0A950WFQ0-F1
#
_entry.id   AF-A0A950WFQ0-F1
#
_cell.length_a   1.000
_cell.length_b   1.000
_cell.length_c   1.000
_cell.angle_alpha   90.00
_cell.angle_beta   90.00
_cell.angle_gamma   90.00
#
_symmetry.space_group_name_H-M   'P 1'
#
loop_
_entity.id
_entity.type
_entity.pdbx_description
1 polymer ?
#
loop_
_entity_poly.entity_id
_entity_poly.type
_entity_poly.pdbx_seq_one_letter_code
_entity_poly.pdbx_strand_id
1 'polypeptide(L)' 'MRYKPKCISALQIALGGLPEKMRVEADAGTPLTARTVGQLRKLDTWPENLVLTVPEQYHAASCVRIGKANVKGRVSPKP' A
#
# COMPACT_ATOMS: atom_id res chain seq x y z
N MET A 1 -10.51 2.14 0.84
CA MET A 1 -9.82 2.83 1.97
C MET A 1 -8.38 3.27 1.59
N ARG A 2 -7.96 4.49 1.96
CA ARG A 2 -6.55 4.96 1.82
C ARG A 2 -5.95 5.25 3.19
N TYR A 3 -4.74 4.76 3.44
CA TYR A 3 -4.02 4.90 4.70
C TYR A 3 -2.63 5.50 4.43
N LYS A 4 -2.22 6.47 5.26
CA LYS A 4 -0.86 7.05 5.21
C LYS A 4 -0.11 6.64 6.48
N PRO A 5 0.57 5.48 6.50
CA PRO A 5 1.38 5.11 7.64
C PRO A 5 2.57 6.05 7.75
N LYS A 6 2.77 6.62 8.94
CA LYS A 6 3.97 7.40 9.26
C LYS A 6 5.18 6.52 9.56
N CYS A 7 4.95 5.34 10.15
CA CYS A 7 6.00 4.42 10.58
C CYS A 7 5.68 2.97 10.20
N ILE A 8 6.69 2.10 10.30
CA ILE A 8 6.54 0.68 9.95
C ILE A 8 5.57 -0.07 10.86
N SER A 9 5.47 0.29 12.15
CA SER A 9 4.49 -0.31 13.05
C SER A 9 3.05 0.00 12.61
N ALA A 10 2.79 1.24 12.18
CA ALA A 10 1.48 1.63 11.64
C ALA A 10 1.17 0.91 10.33
N LEU A 11 2.20 0.68 9.49
CA LEU A 11 2.08 -0.14 8.30
C LEU A 11 1.69 -1.58 8.64
N GLN A 12 2.42 -2.22 9.57
CA GLN A 12 2.14 -3.60 9.98
C GLN A 12 0.75 -3.76 10.58
N ILE A 13 0.25 -2.76 11.33
CA ILE A 13 -1.12 -2.75 11.84
C ILE A 13 -2.13 -2.66 10.68
N ALA A 14 -1.91 -1.75 9.73
CA ALA A 14 -2.78 -1.59 8.56
C ALA A 14 -2.78 -2.84 7.66
N LEU A 15 -1.66 -3.55 7.60
CA LEU A 15 -1.52 -4.82 6.87
C LEU A 15 -1.97 -6.04 7.68
N GLY A 16 -2.08 -5.94 9.00
CA GLY A 16 -2.41 -7.07 9.87
C GLY A 16 -3.79 -7.68 9.57
N GLY A 17 -4.68 -6.91 8.96
CA GLY A 17 -5.97 -7.39 8.46
C GLY A 17 -5.95 -7.99 7.05
N LEU A 18 -4.81 -7.98 6.35
CA LEU A 18 -4.69 -8.38 4.95
C LEU A 18 -3.89 -9.69 4.81
N PRO A 19 -4.29 -10.58 3.87
CA PRO A 19 -3.58 -11.84 3.67
C PRO A 19 -2.19 -11.61 3.08
N GLU A 20 -1.18 -12.33 3.59
CA GLU A 20 0.22 -12.17 3.16
C GLU A 20 0.45 -12.48 1.68
N LYS A 21 -0.37 -13.38 1.12
CA LYS A 21 -0.41 -13.75 -0.30
C LYS A 21 -1.04 -12.69 -1.21
N MET A 22 -1.61 -11.62 -0.64
CA MET A 22 -2.24 -10.56 -1.41
C MET A 22 -1.18 -9.78 -2.18
N ARG A 23 -1.45 -9.53 -3.45
CA ARG A 23 -0.56 -8.78 -4.33
C ARG A 23 -0.50 -7.33 -3.89
N VAL A 24 0.70 -6.78 -3.95
CA VAL A 24 0.98 -5.37 -3.75
C VAL A 24 1.53 -4.82 -5.05
N GLU A 25 0.96 -3.72 -5.51
CA GLU A 25 1.53 -2.91 -6.58
C GLU A 25 2.18 -1.67 -5.98
N ALA A 26 3.51 -1.62 -6.01
CA ALA A 26 4.27 -0.43 -5.70
C ALA A 26 4.45 0.41 -6.99
N ASP A 27 4.13 1.70 -6.91
CA ASP A 27 4.27 2.62 -8.04
C ASP A 27 5.76 2.82 -8.41
N ALA A 28 6.06 3.03 -9.69
CA ALA A 28 7.43 3.10 -10.22
C ALA A 28 8.28 4.26 -9.66
N GLY A 29 7.68 5.16 -8.88
CA GLY A 29 8.36 6.23 -8.13
C GLY A 29 8.61 5.92 -6.66
N THR A 30 8.36 4.69 -6.20
CA THR A 30 8.57 4.28 -4.81
C THR A 30 9.83 3.42 -4.67
N PRO A 31 10.62 3.58 -3.58
CA PRO A 31 11.82 2.76 -3.36
C PRO A 31 11.49 1.33 -2.90
N LEU A 32 10.23 0.90 -3.02
CA LEU A 32 9.77 -0.40 -2.53
C LEU A 32 9.75 -1.41 -3.67
N THR A 33 10.47 -2.52 -3.50
CA THR A 33 10.44 -3.65 -4.43
C THR A 33 9.40 -4.72 -4.04
N ALA A 34 8.72 -4.52 -2.92
CA ALA A 34 7.79 -5.50 -2.36
C ALA A 34 6.53 -5.62 -3.23
N ARG A 35 6.25 -6.84 -3.71
CA ARG A 35 5.10 -7.17 -4.58
C ARG A 35 3.98 -7.92 -3.87
N THR A 36 4.14 -8.19 -2.58
CA THR A 36 3.18 -8.93 -1.75
C THR A 36 3.10 -8.33 -0.35
N VAL A 37 1.97 -8.54 0.33
CA VAL A 37 1.79 -8.07 1.72
C VAL A 37 2.83 -8.71 2.64
N GLY A 38 3.16 -9.99 2.43
CA GLY A 38 4.23 -10.66 3.17
C GLY A 38 5.61 -10.01 2.97
N GLN A 39 5.95 -9.58 1.74
CA GLN A 39 7.18 -8.80 1.52
C GLN A 39 7.11 -7.41 2.13
N LEU A 40 5.94 -6.76 2.11
CA LEU A 40 5.76 -5.45 2.71
C LEU A 40 5.95 -5.46 4.23
N ARG A 41 5.47 -6.52 4.88
CA ARG A 41 5.60 -6.71 6.32
C ARG A 41 7.06 -6.96 6.74
N LYS A 42 7.86 -7.53 5.84
CA LYS A 42 9.31 -7.77 6.01
C LYS A 42 10.17 -6.55 5.71
N LEU A 43 9.59 -5.44 5.26
CA LEU A 43 10.35 -4.20 5.19
C LEU A 43 10.80 -3.82 6.60
N ASP A 44 12.01 -3.26 6.68
CA ASP A 44 12.57 -2.72 7.92
C ASP A 44 12.38 -1.20 8.01
N THR A 45 12.39 -0.56 6.82
CA THR A 45 12.22 0.89 6.67
C THR A 45 10.98 1.20 5.84
N TRP A 46 10.08 2.02 6.40
CA TRP A 46 8.95 2.57 5.68
C TRP A 46 9.19 4.06 5.38
N PRO A 47 9.17 4.49 4.11
CA PRO A 47 9.29 5.90 3.77
C PRO A 47 8.02 6.66 4.19
N GLU A 48 8.19 7.75 4.94
CA GLU A 48 7.09 8.56 5.52
C GLU A 48 6.15 9.21 4.49
N ASN A 49 6.56 9.20 3.22
CA ASN A 49 5.85 9.79 2.09
C ASN A 49 5.17 8.75 1.20
N LEU A 50 4.69 7.63 1.75
CA LEU A 50 3.94 6.63 1.01
C LEU A 50 2.49 6.51 1.50
N VAL A 51 1.60 6.18 0.58
CA VAL A 51 0.17 5.94 0.83
C VAL A 51 -0.16 4.51 0.43
N LEU A 52 -0.78 3.76 1.34
CA LEU A 52 -1.44 2.50 1.04
C LEU A 52 -2.86 2.77 0.57
N THR A 53 -3.24 2.16 -0.53
CA THR A 53 -4.62 2.05 -0.97
C THR A 53 -5.02 0.60 -0.80
N VAL A 54 -5.90 0.35 0.17
CA VAL A 54 -6.47 -0.96 0.43
C VAL A 54 -7.79 -1.07 -0.33
N PRO A 55 -7.94 -2.07 -1.22
CA PRO A 55 -9.20 -2.30 -1.92
C PRO A 55 -10.26 -2.75 -0.92
N GLU A 56 -11.44 -2.14 -0.99
CA GLU A 56 -12.55 -2.40 -0.05
C GLU A 56 -13.24 -3.74 -0.28
N GLN A 57 -13.12 -4.30 -1.49
CA GLN A 57 -13.71 -5.59 -1.83
C GLN A 57 -12.60 -6.62 -2.02
N TYR A 58 -12.74 -7.78 -1.39
CA TYR A 58 -11.86 -8.93 -1.57
C TYR A 58 -12.21 -9.69 -2.85
N HIS A 59 -11.98 -9.07 -4.01
CA HIS A 59 -12.05 -9.76 -5.29
C HIS A 59 -10.72 -10.47 -5.58
N ALA A 60 -10.73 -11.51 -6.42
CA ALA A 60 -9.50 -12.23 -6.79
C ALA A 60 -8.44 -11.33 -7.49
N ALA A 61 -8.85 -10.16 -7.98
CA ALA A 61 -7.99 -9.13 -8.57
C ALA A 61 -7.59 -8.02 -7.56
N SER A 62 -7.97 -8.14 -6.29
CA SER A 62 -7.71 -7.11 -5.29
C SER A 62 -6.24 -7.08 -4.89
N CYS A 63 -5.59 -5.98 -5.26
CA CYS A 63 -4.20 -5.69 -4.94
C CYS A 63 -4.12 -4.46 -4.02
N VAL A 64 -3.22 -4.49 -3.05
CA VAL A 64 -2.86 -3.31 -2.26
C VAL A 64 -1.97 -2.42 -3.11
N ARG A 65 -2.36 -1.17 -3.32
CA ARG A 65 -1.53 -0.24 -4.12
C ARG A 65 -0.75 0.68 -3.20
N ILE A 66 0.54 0.85 -3.47
CA ILE A 66 1.41 1.77 -2.75
C ILE A 66 1.86 2.85 -3.70
N GLY A 67 1.40 4.06 -3.43
CA GLY A 67 1.82 5.24 -4.15
C GLY A 67 2.68 6.13 -3.28
N LYS A 68 3.49 6.98 -3.89
CA LYS A 68 4.06 8.13 -3.20
C LYS A 68 2.92 9.08 -2.82
N ALA A 69 2.94 9.60 -1.60
CA ALA A 69 2.09 10.67 -1.11
C ALA A 69 2.46 11.99 -1.81
N ASN A 70 2.35 12.04 -3.14
CA ASN A 70 2.54 13.28 -3.86
C ASN A 70 1.28 14.13 -3.64
N VAL A 71 1.44 15.35 -3.13
CA VAL A 71 0.38 16.35 -2.89
C VAL A 71 -0.22 16.89 -4.21
N LYS A 72 -0.16 16.11 -5.29
CA LYS A 72 -0.75 16.43 -6.58
C LYS A 72 -1.23 15.14 -7.25
N GLY A 73 -2.52 14.87 -7.13
CA GLY A 73 -3.12 13.68 -7.73
C GLY A 73 -4.54 13.42 -7.27
N ARG A 74 -5.40 14.44 -7.35
CA ARG A 74 -6.83 14.19 -7.66
C ARG A 74 -6.84 13.33 -8.92
N VAL A 75 -7.15 12.05 -8.79
CA VAL A 75 -7.89 11.38 -9.85
C VAL A 75 -9.10 10.74 -9.19
N SER A 76 -10.22 11.43 -9.33
CA SER A 76 -11.54 10.87 -9.19
C SER A 76 -11.63 9.69 -10.17
N PRO A 77 -12.16 8.52 -9.78
CA PRO A 77 -12.72 7.63 -10.79
C PRO A 77 -13.92 8.37 -11.38
N LYS A 78 -13.86 8.70 -12.67
CA LYS A 78 -14.94 9.39 -13.39
C LYS A 78 -15.98 8.32 -13.83
N PRO A 79 -17.29 8.63 -13.71
CA PRO A 79 -18.39 7.71 -14.03
C PRO A 79 -18.46 7.33 -15.51
#